data_AF-A0AAV9Z9M8-F1
#
_entry.id   AF-A0AAV9Z9M8-F1
#
_cell.length_a   1.000
_cell.length_b   1.000
_cell.length_c   1.000
_cell.angle_alpha   90.00
_cell.angle_beta   90.00
_cell.angle_gamma   90.00
#
_symmetry.space_group_name_H-M   'P 1'
#
loop_
_entity.id
_entity.type
_entity.pdbx_description
1 polymer ?
#
loop_
_entity_poly.entity_id
_entity_poly.type
_entity_poly.pdbx_seq_one_letter_code
_entity_poly.pdbx_strand_id
1 'polypeptide(L)'
;FFLEVQRNRTVPFWSHPFLKPLVPSDNVLLPGPLPSNTIQLQGPVDGADGSDDEGDDEELNVIVEERRTFKERLNTRIEQLRDFCDGLEYQQQFGDSRFLDTLDREGAGLFRLIETCKSREQRANSRRSEAPTTWEKGSANAMFYRTRPSLADRDS
;
A
#
# COMPACT_ATOMS: atom_id res chain seq x y z
N PHE A 1 -50.99 -1.36 -2.12
CA PHE A 1 -50.51 -0.12 -1.48
C PHE A 1 -49.09 -0.35 -1.02
N PHE A 2 -48.13 0.48 -1.42
CA PHE A 2 -46.77 0.44 -0.90
C PHE A 2 -46.55 1.66 0.00
N LEU A 3 -45.98 1.44 1.18
CA LEU A 3 -45.55 2.50 2.08
C LEU A 3 -44.20 3.02 1.60
N GLU A 4 -44.15 4.29 1.21
CA GLU A 4 -42.90 5.01 0.96
C GLU A 4 -42.22 5.26 2.32
N VAL A 5 -41.03 4.70 2.52
CA VAL A 5 -40.23 4.90 3.74
C VAL A 5 -39.07 5.83 3.39
N GLN A 6 -39.14 7.07 3.86
CA GLN A 6 -38.03 8.02 3.76
C GLN A 6 -36.99 7.73 4.85
N ARG A 7 -35.74 7.52 4.43
CA ARG A 7 -34.61 7.34 5.35
C ARG A 7 -34.10 8.70 5.82
N ASN A 8 -34.46 9.08 7.04
CA ASN A 8 -33.79 10.18 7.75
C ASN A 8 -32.37 9.74 8.12
N ARG A 9 -31.39 10.11 7.30
CA ARG A 9 -29.96 9.96 7.60
C ARG A 9 -29.51 11.15 8.43
N THR A 10 -29.65 11.07 9.75
CA THR A 10 -29.01 12.02 10.66
C THR A 10 -27.53 11.67 10.81
N VAL A 11 -26.66 12.64 10.53
CA VAL A 11 -25.21 12.56 10.77
C VAL A 11 -24.88 12.60 12.28
N PRO A 12 -23.72 12.12 12.72
CA PRO A 12 -23.07 10.84 12.39
C PRO A 12 -23.56 9.71 13.33
N PHE A 13 -23.60 8.47 12.83
CA PHE A 13 -24.00 7.28 13.61
C PHE A 13 -22.93 6.81 14.60
N TRP A 14 -21.78 7.48 14.65
CA TRP A 14 -20.65 7.16 15.51
C TRP A 14 -20.00 8.43 16.05
N SER A 15 -19.85 8.51 17.37
CA SER A 15 -19.16 9.56 18.11
C SER A 15 -18.12 8.93 19.03
N HIS A 16 -16.84 9.27 18.87
CA HIS A 16 -15.76 8.79 19.72
C HIS A 16 -15.54 9.77 20.88
N PRO A 17 -15.40 9.32 22.15
CA PRO A 17 -15.40 10.21 23.33
C PRO A 17 -14.25 11.22 23.37
N PHE A 18 -13.15 10.98 22.64
CA PHE A 18 -11.97 11.84 22.64
C PHE A 18 -11.74 12.63 21.35
N LEU A 19 -12.60 12.46 20.32
CA LEU A 19 -12.43 13.15 19.05
C LEU A 19 -13.42 14.30 18.93
N LYS A 20 -12.88 15.53 18.91
CA LYS A 20 -13.66 16.73 18.58
C LYS A 20 -13.56 16.98 17.08
N PRO A 21 -14.68 17.10 16.36
CA PRO A 21 -14.66 17.51 14.96
C PRO A 21 -14.00 18.89 14.84
N LEU A 22 -12.92 18.98 14.07
CA LEU A 22 -12.37 20.27 13.65
C LEU A 22 -13.35 20.84 12.64
N VAL A 23 -14.03 21.92 13.05
CA VAL A 23 -15.16 22.56 12.37
C VAL A 23 -14.90 22.68 10.86
N PRO A 24 -15.72 22.07 9.99
CA PRO A 24 -15.94 22.62 8.67
C PRO A 24 -16.96 23.75 8.84
N SER A 25 -16.48 24.98 8.74
CA SER A 25 -17.32 26.15 8.55
C SER A 25 -18.25 25.92 7.37
N ASP A 26 -19.55 25.84 7.64
CA ASP A 26 -20.60 26.22 6.68
C ASP A 26 -21.89 26.53 7.46
N ASN A 27 -21.85 27.68 8.15
CA ASN A 27 -23.06 28.45 8.40
C ASN A 27 -23.55 28.97 7.06
N VAL A 28 -24.57 28.32 6.50
CA VAL A 28 -25.25 28.83 5.32
C VAL A 28 -26.40 29.75 5.76
N LEU A 29 -26.39 30.98 5.21
CA LEU A 29 -27.44 32.02 5.08
C LEU A 29 -27.56 33.11 6.17
N LEU A 30 -26.87 34.26 5.99
CA LEU A 30 -27.41 35.46 5.28
C LEU A 30 -26.42 36.68 5.35
N PRO A 31 -26.50 37.65 4.39
CA PRO A 31 -25.48 38.68 4.14
C PRO A 31 -25.71 40.00 4.90
N GLY A 32 -24.62 40.66 5.30
CA GLY A 32 -24.62 42.03 5.83
C GLY A 32 -23.22 42.66 5.78
N PRO A 33 -23.07 43.98 5.54
CA PRO A 33 -21.83 44.58 5.06
C PRO A 33 -20.84 44.97 6.18
N LEU A 34 -19.56 45.01 5.78
CA LEU A 34 -18.32 45.37 6.49
C LEU A 34 -18.42 46.60 7.44
N PRO A 35 -17.47 46.74 8.39
CA PRO A 35 -16.33 47.61 8.08
C PRO A 35 -14.96 47.06 8.48
N SER A 36 -13.97 47.41 7.65
CA SER A 36 -12.53 47.30 7.87
C SER A 36 -12.06 47.97 9.16
N ASN A 37 -11.07 47.38 9.83
CA ASN A 37 -10.08 48.12 10.60
C ASN A 37 -8.75 47.35 10.65
N THR A 38 -7.83 47.77 9.78
CA THR A 38 -6.38 47.69 9.95
C THR A 38 -5.98 48.46 11.21
N ILE A 39 -5.03 47.96 12.04
CA ILE A 39 -3.79 48.64 12.51
C ILE A 39 -2.92 47.61 13.30
N GLN A 40 -1.62 47.74 13.08
CA GLN A 40 -0.44 46.99 13.56
C GLN A 40 -0.17 47.12 15.07
N LEU A 41 0.64 46.20 15.64
CA LEU A 41 1.74 46.60 16.53
C LEU A 41 2.82 45.50 16.64
N GLN A 42 4.07 45.86 16.35
CA GLN A 42 5.31 45.12 16.64
C GLN A 42 5.71 45.28 18.12
N GLY A 43 6.44 44.29 18.64
CA GLY A 43 7.25 44.39 19.86
C GLY A 43 8.18 43.16 20.00
N PRO A 44 9.50 43.33 20.22
CA PRO A 44 10.50 42.26 20.17
C PRO A 44 10.73 41.61 21.54
N VAL A 45 10.93 40.30 21.58
CA VAL A 45 11.52 39.60 22.74
C VAL A 45 12.60 38.65 22.25
N ASP A 46 13.85 39.09 22.41
CA ASP A 46 15.02 38.22 22.43
C ASP A 46 14.90 37.25 23.61
N GLY A 47 15.01 35.97 23.32
CA GLY A 47 14.99 34.88 24.29
C GLY A 47 15.40 33.60 23.59
N ALA A 48 16.71 33.40 23.47
CA ALA A 48 17.29 32.12 23.13
C ALA A 48 16.85 31.09 24.18
N ASP A 49 16.05 30.12 23.75
CA ASP A 49 15.86 28.89 24.50
C ASP A 49 15.94 27.75 23.49
N GLY A 50 16.93 26.88 23.70
CA GLY A 50 17.28 25.81 22.80
C GLY A 50 16.13 24.81 22.75
N SER A 51 15.44 24.77 21.61
CA SER A 51 14.60 23.62 21.28
C SER A 51 15.54 22.49 20.88
N ASP A 52 16.00 21.77 21.90
CA ASP A 52 16.58 20.44 21.79
C ASP A 52 15.46 19.50 21.33
N ASP A 53 15.21 19.51 20.02
CA ASP A 53 14.28 18.62 19.32
C ASP A 53 15.02 17.31 18.98
N GLU A 54 15.58 16.66 20.00
CA GLU A 54 16.05 15.27 19.92
C GLU A 54 14.89 14.34 20.29
N GLY A 55 13.94 14.22 19.36
CA GLY A 55 12.67 13.58 19.65
C GLY A 55 11.96 12.94 18.48
N ASP A 56 12.66 12.40 17.46
CA ASP A 56 12.03 11.44 16.53
C ASP A 56 13.00 10.53 15.75
N ASP A 57 14.18 10.24 16.31
CA ASP A 57 15.19 9.43 15.59
C ASP A 57 14.98 7.93 15.78
N GLU A 58 14.35 7.52 16.88
CA GLU A 58 14.18 6.10 17.23
C GLU A 58 13.11 5.41 16.38
N GLU A 59 11.96 6.06 16.12
CA GLU A 59 10.91 5.49 15.27
C GLU A 59 11.38 5.39 13.80
N LEU A 60 12.12 6.39 13.33
CA LEU A 60 12.73 6.39 12.00
C LEU A 60 13.81 5.30 11.88
N ASN A 61 14.64 5.08 12.90
CA ASN A 61 15.66 4.03 12.89
C ASN A 61 15.05 2.62 12.90
N VAL A 62 13.99 2.38 13.70
CA VAL A 62 13.31 1.08 13.72
C VAL A 62 12.74 0.73 12.36
N ILE A 63 12.11 1.69 11.66
CA ILE A 63 11.60 1.48 10.30
C ILE A 63 12.74 1.24 9.30
N VAL A 64 13.88 1.93 9.44
CA VAL A 64 15.05 1.74 8.56
C VAL A 64 15.71 0.38 8.81
N GLU A 65 15.85 -0.06 10.05
CA GLU A 65 16.37 -1.39 10.39
C GLU A 65 15.42 -2.51 9.95
N GLU A 66 14.11 -2.34 10.12
CA GLU A 66 13.11 -3.28 9.61
C GLU A 66 13.16 -3.36 8.07
N ARG A 67 13.38 -2.24 7.38
CA ARG A 67 13.56 -2.22 5.91
C ARG A 67 14.88 -2.88 5.48
N ARG A 68 15.97 -2.67 6.21
CA ARG A 68 17.26 -3.33 5.95
C ARG A 68 17.12 -4.85 6.10
N THR A 69 16.55 -5.30 7.21
CA THR A 69 16.30 -6.72 7.46
C THR A 69 15.30 -7.32 6.47
N PHE A 70 14.27 -6.57 6.02
CA PHE A 70 13.38 -7.01 4.95
C PHE A 70 14.13 -7.23 3.63
N LYS A 71 14.93 -6.24 3.20
CA LYS A 71 15.69 -6.32 1.95
C LYS A 71 16.67 -7.48 1.98
N GLU A 72 17.40 -7.66 3.08
CA GLU A 72 18.31 -8.78 3.27
C GLU A 72 17.58 -10.11 3.19
N ARG A 73 16.48 -10.27 3.96
CA ARG A 73 15.67 -11.48 3.92
C ARG A 73 15.14 -11.78 2.51
N LEU A 74 14.64 -10.77 1.81
CA LEU A 74 14.13 -10.93 0.46
C LEU A 74 15.25 -11.30 -0.52
N ASN A 75 16.42 -10.67 -0.42
CA ASN A 75 17.60 -11.01 -1.22
C ASN A 75 18.05 -12.45 -0.96
N THR A 76 18.11 -12.89 0.29
CA THR A 76 18.43 -14.30 0.62
C THR A 76 17.42 -15.26 -0.01
N ARG A 77 16.12 -14.94 -0.02
CA ARG A 77 15.11 -15.77 -0.70
C ARG A 77 15.29 -15.77 -2.22
N ILE A 78 15.69 -14.65 -2.82
CA ILE A 78 15.98 -14.56 -4.25
C ILE A 78 17.19 -15.41 -4.61
N GLU A 79 18.26 -15.35 -3.83
CA GLU A 79 19.47 -16.18 -4.02
C GLU A 79 19.13 -17.66 -3.90
N GLN A 80 18.41 -18.06 -2.85
CA GLN A 80 17.96 -19.45 -2.68
C GLN A 80 17.14 -19.96 -3.87
N LEU A 81 16.25 -19.13 -4.42
CA LEU A 81 15.46 -19.50 -5.60
C LEU A 81 16.31 -19.62 -6.86
N ARG A 82 17.34 -18.78 -7.03
CA ARG A 82 18.29 -18.86 -8.16
C ARG A 82 19.12 -20.12 -8.08
N ASP A 83 19.77 -20.37 -6.94
CA ASP A 83 20.57 -21.58 -6.73
C ASP A 83 19.72 -22.85 -6.90
N PHE A 84 18.46 -22.81 -6.45
CA PHE A 84 17.53 -23.91 -6.66
C PHE A 84 17.20 -24.12 -8.14
N CYS A 85 16.93 -23.06 -8.90
CA CYS A 85 16.71 -23.14 -10.34
C CYS A 85 17.92 -23.73 -11.08
N ASP A 86 19.15 -23.29 -10.73
CA ASP A 86 20.38 -23.84 -11.29
C ASP A 86 20.50 -25.35 -11.01
N GLY A 87 20.12 -25.78 -9.81
CA GLY A 87 20.01 -27.19 -9.44
C GLY A 87 18.96 -27.94 -10.28
N LEU A 88 17.81 -27.35 -10.57
CA LEU A 88 16.78 -27.94 -11.42
C LEU A 88 17.25 -28.10 -12.87
N GLU A 89 17.99 -27.14 -13.41
CA GLU A 89 18.58 -27.23 -14.75
C GLU A 89 19.58 -28.40 -14.85
N TYR A 90 20.35 -28.63 -13.78
CA TYR A 90 21.20 -29.81 -13.69
C TYR A 90 20.37 -31.10 -13.62
N GLN A 91 19.30 -31.13 -12.81
CA GLN A 91 18.42 -32.30 -12.67
C GLN A 91 17.70 -32.67 -13.97
N GLN A 92 17.40 -31.69 -14.82
CA GLN A 92 16.73 -31.91 -16.11
C GLN A 92 17.47 -32.95 -16.99
N GLN A 93 18.80 -33.05 -16.87
CA GLN A 93 19.61 -33.99 -17.65
C GLN A 93 19.35 -35.46 -17.31
N PHE A 94 18.85 -35.75 -16.10
CA PHE A 94 18.56 -37.11 -15.65
C PHE A 94 17.15 -37.57 -16.02
N GLY A 95 16.23 -36.65 -16.33
CA GLY A 95 14.88 -36.98 -16.77
C GLY A 95 14.05 -37.79 -15.77
N ASP A 96 14.31 -37.66 -14.45
CA ASP A 96 13.59 -38.41 -13.42
C ASP A 96 12.18 -37.84 -13.19
N SER A 97 11.16 -38.57 -13.64
CA SER A 97 9.76 -38.17 -13.46
C SER A 97 9.30 -38.21 -12.01
N ARG A 98 9.89 -39.04 -11.15
CA ARG A 98 9.52 -39.12 -9.73
C ARG A 98 9.93 -37.86 -8.98
N PHE A 99 11.08 -37.31 -9.36
CA PHE A 99 11.53 -36.03 -8.84
C PHE A 99 10.61 -34.90 -9.31
N LEU A 100 10.19 -34.92 -10.58
CA LEU A 100 9.21 -33.95 -11.10
C LEU A 100 7.87 -34.02 -10.35
N ASP A 101 7.33 -35.22 -10.12
CA ASP A 101 6.09 -35.40 -9.33
C ASP A 101 6.23 -34.85 -7.91
N THR A 102 7.42 -35.03 -7.30
CA THR A 102 7.73 -34.48 -5.98
C THR A 102 7.78 -32.95 -6.03
N LEU A 103 8.45 -32.38 -7.04
CA LEU A 103 8.53 -30.95 -7.26
C LEU A 103 7.15 -30.31 -7.46
N ASP A 104 6.28 -30.95 -8.26
CA ASP A 104 4.91 -30.48 -8.48
C ASP A 104 4.07 -30.52 -7.21
N ARG A 105 4.19 -31.61 -6.43
CA ARG A 105 3.45 -31.77 -5.17
C ARG A 105 3.86 -30.75 -4.12
N GLU A 106 5.17 -30.62 -3.87
CA GLU A 106 5.70 -29.72 -2.83
C GLU A 106 5.67 -28.25 -3.30
N GLY A 107 5.86 -28.00 -4.60
CA GLY A 107 5.91 -26.68 -5.21
C GLY A 107 4.55 -26.07 -5.56
N ALA A 108 3.45 -26.84 -5.52
CA ALA A 108 2.13 -26.41 -5.96
C ALA A 108 1.69 -25.02 -5.42
N GLY A 109 1.95 -24.75 -4.14
CA GLY A 109 1.62 -23.45 -3.53
C GLY A 109 2.45 -22.30 -4.12
N LEU A 110 3.75 -22.52 -4.31
CA LEU A 110 4.66 -21.55 -4.91
C LEU A 110 4.29 -21.29 -6.38
N PHE A 111 4.01 -22.33 -7.16
CA PHE A 111 3.63 -22.17 -8.57
C PHE A 111 2.32 -21.38 -8.73
N ARG A 112 1.31 -21.64 -7.90
CA ARG A 112 0.07 -20.83 -7.87
C ARG A 112 0.35 -19.36 -7.54
N LEU A 113 1.26 -19.08 -6.60
CA LEU A 113 1.65 -17.71 -6.28
C LEU A 113 2.34 -17.03 -7.48
N ILE A 114 3.28 -17.72 -8.12
CA ILE A 114 3.98 -17.23 -9.32
C ILE A 114 2.99 -16.90 -10.44
N GLU A 115 2.06 -17.80 -10.73
CA GLU A 115 1.01 -17.59 -11.75
C GLU A 115 0.13 -16.39 -11.42
N THR A 116 -0.25 -16.24 -10.15
CA THR A 116 -1.06 -15.11 -9.69
C THR A 116 -0.31 -13.78 -9.87
N CYS A 117 0.97 -13.72 -9.49
CA CYS A 117 1.82 -12.55 -9.68
C CYS A 117 1.99 -12.22 -11.17
N LYS A 118 2.24 -13.22 -12.02
CA LYS A 118 2.38 -13.07 -13.47
C LYS A 118 1.10 -12.57 -14.12
N SER A 119 -0.06 -13.13 -13.75
CA SER A 119 -1.37 -12.67 -14.21
C SER A 119 -1.63 -11.22 -13.82
N ARG A 120 -1.29 -10.82 -12.58
CA ARG A 120 -1.41 -9.43 -12.14
C ARG A 120 -0.53 -8.49 -12.96
N GLU A 121 0.70 -8.90 -13.23
CA GLU A 121 1.65 -8.13 -14.05
C GLU A 121 1.17 -7.97 -15.50
N GLN A 122 0.67 -9.04 -16.11
CA GLN A 122 0.12 -8.99 -17.46
C GLN A 122 -1.08 -8.06 -17.56
N ARG A 123 -1.97 -8.06 -16.57
CA ARG A 123 -3.11 -7.13 -16.52
C ARG A 123 -2.65 -5.69 -16.37
N ALA A 124 -1.76 -5.41 -15.42
CA ALA A 124 -1.22 -4.06 -15.21
C ALA A 124 -0.53 -3.49 -16.46
N ASN A 125 0.16 -4.33 -17.23
CA ASN A 125 0.86 -3.92 -18.45
C ASN A 125 -0.01 -3.97 -19.71
N SER A 126 -1.22 -4.53 -19.64
CA SER A 126 -2.14 -4.61 -20.78
C SER A 126 -3.09 -3.42 -20.81
N ARG A 127 -2.94 -2.59 -21.84
CA ARG A 127 -3.84 -1.46 -22.14
C ARG A 127 -5.30 -1.86 -22.45
N ARG A 128 -5.58 -3.16 -22.60
CA ARG A 128 -6.89 -3.71 -22.96
C ARG A 128 -7.44 -4.71 -21.93
N SER A 129 -6.80 -4.85 -20.78
CA SER A 129 -7.30 -5.79 -19.76
C SER A 129 -8.58 -5.26 -19.10
N GLU A 130 -9.50 -6.17 -18.78
CA GLU A 130 -10.66 -5.86 -17.96
C GLU A 130 -10.21 -5.35 -16.59
N ALA A 131 -10.88 -4.30 -16.10
CA ALA A 131 -10.59 -3.75 -14.79
C ALA A 131 -10.76 -4.85 -13.72
N PRO A 132 -9.78 -5.01 -12.81
CA PRO A 132 -9.83 -6.08 -11.81
C PRO A 132 -11.07 -5.94 -10.94
N THR A 133 -11.79 -7.03 -10.72
CA THR A 133 -12.89 -7.01 -9.76
C THR A 133 -12.32 -7.05 -8.35
N THR A 134 -12.89 -6.27 -7.43
CA THR A 134 -12.41 -6.10 -6.05
C THR A 134 -12.40 -7.39 -5.22
N TRP A 135 -12.95 -8.50 -5.73
CA TRP A 135 -13.18 -9.73 -4.99
C TRP A 135 -12.70 -11.01 -5.70
N GLU A 136 -11.79 -10.90 -6.68
CA GLU A 136 -11.23 -12.12 -7.30
C GLU A 136 -10.53 -12.98 -6.24
N LYS A 137 -10.90 -14.27 -6.14
CA LYS A 137 -10.30 -15.20 -5.17
C LYS A 137 -8.78 -15.32 -5.29
N GLY A 138 -8.21 -15.02 -6.46
CA GLY A 138 -6.76 -14.98 -6.68
C GLY A 138 -6.08 -13.66 -6.27
N SER A 139 -6.82 -12.56 -6.08
CA SER A 139 -6.22 -11.25 -5.79
C SER A 139 -5.62 -11.15 -4.39
N ALA A 140 -6.09 -11.97 -3.44
CA ALA A 140 -5.65 -11.95 -2.04
C ALA A 140 -4.16 -12.27 -1.90
N ASN A 141 -3.67 -13.32 -2.57
CA ASN A 141 -2.28 -13.77 -2.44
C ASN A 141 -1.28 -12.82 -3.11
N ALA A 142 -1.72 -12.07 -4.12
CA ALA A 142 -0.87 -11.13 -4.83
C ALA A 142 -1.13 -9.68 -4.41
N MET A 143 -1.92 -9.39 -3.38
CA MET A 143 -2.36 -8.02 -3.04
C MET A 143 -1.18 -7.06 -2.79
N PHE A 144 -0.12 -7.54 -2.15
CA PHE A 144 1.08 -6.75 -1.86
C PHE A 144 2.15 -6.80 -2.97
N TYR A 145 1.92 -7.56 -4.04
CA TYR A 145 2.82 -7.63 -5.18
C TYR A 145 2.75 -6.34 -6.00
N ARG A 146 3.90 -5.68 -6.17
CA ARG A 146 4.05 -4.50 -7.04
C ARG A 146 4.55 -4.95 -8.40
N THR A 147 3.84 -4.55 -9.45
CA THR A 147 4.16 -4.92 -10.84
C THR A 147 5.37 -4.14 -11.33
N ARG A 148 6.18 -4.76 -12.20
CA ARG A 148 7.31 -4.07 -12.82
C ARG A 148 6.78 -3.12 -13.91
N PRO A 149 7.44 -1.97 -14.14
CA PRO A 149 7.07 -1.06 -15.23
C PRO A 149 7.06 -1.77 -16.58
N SER A 150 6.15 -1.38 -17.46
CA SER A 150 6.15 -1.89 -18.84
C SER A 150 7.42 -1.44 -19.55
N LEU A 151 7.89 -2.19 -20.54
CA LEU A 151 9.07 -1.78 -21.33
C LEU A 151 8.86 -0.43 -22.01
N ALA A 152 7.62 -0.14 -22.46
CA ALA A 152 7.27 1.14 -23.06
C ALA A 152 7.43 2.34 -22.11
N ASP A 153 7.23 2.14 -20.80
CA ASP A 153 7.38 3.18 -19.79
C ASP A 153 8.84 3.35 -19.30
N ARG A 154 9.74 2.43 -19.65
CA ARG A 154 11.16 2.48 -19.26
C ARG A 154 12.03 3.27 -20.23
N ASP A 155 11.58 3.38 -21.49
CA ASP A 155 12.29 4.05 -22.58
C ASP A 155 11.77 5.48 -22.86
N SER A 156 10.84 5.99 -22.03
CA SER A 156 10.26 7.33 -22.11
C SER A 156 10.85 8.26 -21.05
#